data_AF-A0A5N9GNK3-F1
#
_entry.id   AF-A0A5N9GNK3-F1
#
_cell.length_a   1.000
_cell.length_b   1.000
_cell.length_c   1.000
_cell.angle_alpha   90.00
_cell.angle_beta   90.00
_cell.angle_gamma   90.00
#
_symmetry.space_group_name_H-M   'P 1'
#
loop_
_entity.id
_entity.type
_entity.pdbx_description
1 polymer ?
#
loop_
_entity_poly.entity_id
_entity_poly.type
_entity_poly.pdbx_seq_one_letter_code
_entity_poly.pdbx_strand_id
1 'polypeptide(L)' 'MARQDIINDIEATLGIVPGFMDGMGDMILEHTWSFLKDFLMVDTALSSKTKALIGIGAASTFRCDY' A
#
# COMPACT_ATOMS: atom_id res chain seq x y z
N MET A 1 0.82 -13.41 8.59
CA MET A 1 2.07 -13.72 7.86
C MET A 1 3.26 -13.26 8.69
N ALA A 2 4.50 -13.71 8.42
CA ALA A 2 5.64 -13.05 9.05
C ALA A 2 5.81 -11.65 8.44
N ARG A 3 6.20 -10.65 9.25
CA ARG A 3 6.36 -9.25 8.81
C ARG A 3 7.20 -9.13 7.53
N GLN A 4 8.29 -9.89 7.45
CA GLN A 4 9.19 -9.84 6.29
C GLN A 4 8.51 -10.31 5.00
N ASP A 5 7.62 -11.30 5.07
CA ASP A 5 6.88 -11.77 3.89
C ASP A 5 5.96 -10.66 3.35
N ILE A 6 5.36 -9.90 4.26
CA ILE A 6 4.48 -8.77 3.93
C ILE A 6 5.28 -7.64 3.29
N ILE A 7 6.45 -7.29 3.85
CA ILE A 7 7.34 -6.27 3.28
C ILE A 7 7.82 -6.67 1.89
N ASN A 8 8.23 -7.92 1.69
CA ASN A 8 8.66 -8.42 0.39
C ASN A 8 7.52 -8.36 -0.64
N ASP A 9 6.29 -8.68 -0.23
CA ASP A 9 5.12 -8.63 -1.11
C ASP A 9 4.71 -7.18 -1.45
N ILE A 10 4.85 -6.24 -0.51
CA ILE A 10 4.68 -4.81 -0.75
C ILE A 10 5.69 -4.33 -1.80
N GLU A 11 6.98 -4.62 -1.61
CA GLU A 11 8.04 -4.21 -2.53
C GLU A 11 7.84 -4.82 -3.92
N ALA A 12 7.45 -6.09 -4.01
CA ALA A 12 7.16 -6.75 -5.28
C ALA A 12 5.93 -6.14 -6.00
N THR A 13 4.96 -5.63 -5.25
CA THR A 13 3.70 -5.10 -5.81
C THR A 13 3.80 -3.61 -6.18
N LEU A 14 4.43 -2.80 -5.33
CA LEU A 14 4.53 -1.35 -5.48
C LEU A 14 5.88 -0.89 -6.03
N GLY A 15 6.90 -1.76 -6.03
CA GLY A 15 8.28 -1.44 -6.39
C GLY A 15 9.09 -0.79 -5.27
N ILE A 16 8.43 -0.39 -4.18
CA ILE A 16 9.01 0.24 -2.98
C ILE A 16 8.14 -0.12 -1.76
N VAL A 17 8.70 0.04 -0.56
CA VAL A 17 7.97 -0.09 0.70
C VAL A 17 7.64 1.30 1.22
N PRO A 18 6.37 1.74 1.21
CA PRO A 18 6.04 3.08 1.66
C PRO A 18 6.43 3.33 3.12
N GLY A 19 7.06 4.47 3.40
CA GLY A 19 7.57 4.79 4.73
C GLY A 19 6.50 4.73 5.83
N PHE A 20 5.26 5.13 5.51
CA PHE A 20 4.13 5.05 6.45
C PHE A 20 3.77 3.60 6.85
N MET A 21 4.08 2.60 6.02
CA MET A 21 3.83 1.19 6.33
C MET A 21 4.91 0.61 7.25
N ASP A 22 6.15 1.10 7.17
CA ASP A 22 7.23 0.61 8.03
C ASP A 22 6.95 0.92 9.52
N GLY A 23 6.34 2.07 9.81
CA GLY A 23 5.92 2.44 11.17
C GLY A 23 4.75 1.62 11.74
N MET A 24 4.09 0.76 10.96
CA MET A 24 2.93 -0.01 11.43
C MET A 24 3.34 -1.22 12.27
N GLY A 25 2.62 -1.46 13.36
CA GLY A 25 2.70 -2.73 14.09
C GLY A 25 2.20 -3.90 13.25
N ASP A 26 2.71 -5.10 13.49
CA ASP A 26 2.57 -6.25 12.58
C ASP A 26 1.12 -6.61 12.23
N MET A 27 0.21 -6.63 13.21
CA MET A 27 -1.21 -6.91 12.96
C MET A 27 -1.85 -5.84 12.06
N ILE A 28 -1.50 -4.57 12.27
CA ILE A 28 -2.02 -3.45 11.49
C ILE A 28 -1.44 -3.50 10.08
N LEU A 29 -0.15 -3.79 9.95
CA LEU A 29 0.52 -3.95 8.66
C LEU A 29 -0.14 -5.04 7.82
N GLU A 30 -0.34 -6.23 8.40
CA GLU A 30 -0.97 -7.36 7.71
C GLU A 30 -2.38 -7.03 7.23
N HIS A 31 -3.23 -6.50 8.13
CA HIS A 31 -4.60 -6.16 7.78
C HIS A 31 -4.67 -5.04 6.74
N THR A 32 -3.86 -3.99 6.91
CA THR A 32 -3.81 -2.84 5.99
C THR A 32 -3.34 -3.27 4.61
N TRP A 33 -2.26 -4.05 4.55
CA TRP A 33 -1.71 -4.49 3.27
C TRP A 33 -2.66 -5.42 2.52
N SER A 34 -3.25 -6.40 3.20
CA SER A 34 -4.22 -7.33 2.61
C SER A 34 -5.38 -6.58 1.96
N PHE A 35 -6.00 -5.64 2.70
CA PHE A 35 -7.08 -4.81 2.16
C PHE A 35 -6.63 -3.92 1.00
N LEU A 36 -5.50 -3.23 1.16
CA LEU A 36 -5.04 -2.27 0.16
C LEU A 36 -4.68 -2.95 -1.17
N LYS A 37 -3.97 -4.08 -1.10
CA LYS A 37 -3.58 -4.85 -2.27
C LYS A 37 -4.80 -5.31 -3.06
N ASP A 38 -5.80 -5.88 -2.39
CA ASP A 38 -7.04 -6.30 -3.01
C ASP A 38 -7.78 -5.12 -3.67
N PHE A 39 -7.87 -3.98 -2.97
CA PHE A 39 -8.51 -2.78 -3.49
C PHE A 39 -7.80 -2.21 -4.73
N LEU A 40 -6.47 -2.23 -4.77
CA LEU A 40 -5.68 -1.74 -5.91
C LEU A 40 -5.82 -2.64 -7.15
N MET A 41 -5.98 -3.95 -6.95
CA MET A 41 -5.99 -4.95 -8.02
C MET A 41 -7.39 -5.26 -8.57
N VAL A 42 -8.45 -5.07 -7.79
CA VAL A 42 -9.82 -5.34 -8.25
C VAL A 42 -10.31 -4.28 -9.25
N ASP A 43 -11.06 -4.70 -10.26
CA ASP A 43 -11.75 -3.76 -11.14
C ASP A 43 -12.88 -3.03 -10.40
N THR A 44 -12.89 -1.70 -10.51
CA THR A 44 -14.00 -0.85 -10.05
C THR A 44 -14.34 0.16 -11.13
N ALA A 45 -15.17 1.16 -10.81
CA ALA A 45 -15.36 2.31 -11.70
C ALA A 45 -14.05 3.09 -11.97
N LEU A 46 -13.01 2.90 -11.16
CA LEU A 46 -11.69 3.51 -11.33
C LEU A 46 -10.69 2.45 -11.76
N SER A 47 -9.92 2.75 -12.81
CA SER A 47 -8.78 1.92 -13.21
C SER A 47 -7.73 1.86 -12.09
N SER A 48 -6.94 0.78 -12.03
CA SER A 48 -5.82 0.67 -11.09
C SER A 48 -4.84 1.85 -11.19
N LYS A 49 -4.57 2.33 -12.41
CA LYS A 49 -3.75 3.55 -12.63
C LYS A 49 -4.36 4.76 -11.94
N THR A 50 -5.67 4.97 -12.08
CA THR A 50 -6.36 6.11 -11.45
C THR A 50 -6.32 6.01 -9.93
N LYS A 51 -6.55 4.83 -9.35
CA LYS A 51 -6.45 4.60 -7.91
C LYS A 51 -5.05 4.92 -7.38
N ALA A 52 -4.01 4.44 -8.07
CA ALA A 52 -2.62 4.70 -7.70
C ALA A 52 -2.29 6.21 -7.73
N LEU A 53 -2.70 6.93 -8.77
CA LEU A 53 -2.49 8.39 -8.88
C LEU A 53 -3.21 9.17 -7.76
N ILE A 54 -4.43 8.77 -7.40
CA ILE A 54 -5.15 9.36 -6.26
C ILE A 54 -4.39 9.10 -4.95
N GLY A 55 -3.89 7.88 -4.75
CA GLY A 55 -3.07 7.52 -3.59
C GLY A 55 -1.82 8.39 -3.46
N ILE A 56 -1.08 8.58 -4.56
CA ILE A 56 0.10 9.46 -4.60
C ILE A 56 -0.29 10.92 -4.29
N GLY A 57 -1.39 11.42 -4.87
CA GLY A 57 -1.89 12.76 -4.59
C GLY A 57 -2.25 12.98 -3.11
N ALA A 58 -2.94 12.01 -2.51
CA ALA A 58 -3.25 12.03 -1.08
C ALA A 58 -1.97 12.00 -0.22
N ALA A 59 -1.04 11.07 -0.49
CA ALA A 59 0.22 10.96 0.23
C ALA A 59 1.05 12.25 0.19
N SER A 60 1.14 12.88 -1.00
CA SER A 60 1.83 14.16 -1.18
C SER A 60 1.20 15.31 -0.37
N THR A 61 -0.12 15.29 -0.21
CA THR A 61 -0.86 16.30 0.56
C THR A 61 -0.65 16.13 2.06
N PHE A 62 -0.69 14.88 2.54
CA PHE A 62 -0.46 14.56 3.96
C PHE A 62 1.00 14.56 4.36
N ARG A 63 1.93 14.73 3.40
CA ARG A 63 3.38 14.61 3.62
C ARG A 63 3.76 13.26 4.24
N CYS A 64 3.10 12.20 3.79
CA CYS A 64 3.57 10.86 4.11
C CYS A 64 4.85 10.60 3.33
N ASP A 65 5.88 10.14 4.03
CA ASP A 65 7.04 9.55 3.37
C ASP A 65 6.58 8.29 2.63
N TYR A 66 6.77 8.32 1.32
CA TYR A 66 6.36 7.28 0.38
C TYR A 66 7.57 6.51 -0.10
#